data_AF-W3XP01-F1
#
_entry.id   AF-W3XP01-F1
#
_cell.length_a   1.000
_cell.length_b   1.000
_cell.length_c   1.000
_cell.angle_alpha   90.00
_cell.angle_beta   90.00
_cell.angle_gamma   90.00
#
_symmetry.space_group_name_H-M   'P 1'
#
loop_
_entity.id
_entity.type
_entity.pdbx_description
1 polymer ?
#
loop_
_entity_poly.entity_id
_entity_poly.type
_entity_poly.pdbx_seq_one_letter_code
_entity_poly.pdbx_strand_id
1 'polypeptide(L)'
;MSTTNVSTLDPTILAVFGSPPDGTDLSEEQYVGYDIVSCVVLGLAAAAVALRFWVRMTNRASLALDDFTILIALMFTGALVATTVIGKPT
;
A
#
# COMPACT_ATOMS: atom_id res chain seq x y z
N MET A 1 32.95 -11.23 -2.98
CA MET A 1 32.40 -12.52 -3.41
C MET A 1 31.21 -12.79 -2.50
N SER A 2 30.03 -12.30 -2.90
CA SER A 2 28.80 -12.42 -2.12
C SER A 2 28.09 -13.69 -2.59
N THR A 3 28.02 -14.70 -1.74
CA THR A 3 27.32 -15.95 -2.00
C THR A 3 25.81 -15.70 -1.87
N THR A 4 25.16 -15.27 -2.95
CA THR A 4 23.70 -15.30 -3.04
C THR A 4 23.27 -16.76 -3.02
N ASN A 5 22.66 -17.18 -1.91
CA ASN A 5 22.14 -18.53 -1.72
C ASN A 5 21.02 -18.79 -2.73
N VAL A 6 21.35 -19.31 -3.91
CA VAL A 6 20.39 -19.74 -4.94
C VAL A 6 19.53 -20.93 -4.48
N SER A 7 19.86 -21.51 -3.32
CA SER A 7 19.18 -22.64 -2.69
C SER A 7 17.80 -22.31 -2.09
N THR A 8 17.39 -21.03 -2.06
CA THR A 8 16.07 -20.59 -1.56
C THR A 8 15.08 -20.21 -2.66
N LEU A 9 15.50 -20.18 -3.93
CA LEU A 9 14.60 -19.87 -5.05
C LEU A 9 13.91 -21.14 -5.56
N ASP A 10 12.58 -21.08 -5.72
CA ASP A 10 11.79 -22.19 -6.23
C ASP A 10 12.32 -22.61 -7.62
N PRO A 11 12.68 -23.89 -7.83
CA PRO A 11 13.19 -24.39 -9.11
C PRO A 11 12.22 -24.14 -10.27
N THR A 12 10.92 -24.02 -10.00
CA THR A 12 9.89 -23.67 -10.98
C THR A 12 10.04 -22.22 -11.46
N ILE A 13 10.34 -21.28 -10.56
CA ILE A 13 10.54 -19.86 -10.89
C ILE A 13 11.82 -19.71 -11.72
N LEU A 14 12.88 -20.41 -11.33
CA LEU A 14 14.16 -20.39 -12.05
C LEU A 14 14.02 -20.98 -13.47
N ALA A 15 13.18 -22.01 -13.65
CA ALA A 15 12.94 -22.63 -14.93
C ALA A 15 12.13 -21.75 -15.91
N VAL A 16 11.26 -20.89 -15.40
CA VAL A 16 10.42 -20.01 -16.24
C VAL A 16 11.13 -18.68 -16.55
N PHE A 17 11.81 -18.09 -15.57
CA PHE A 17 12.38 -16.74 -15.68
C PHE A 17 13.90 -16.72 -15.88
N GLY A 18 14.59 -17.85 -15.66
CA GLY A 18 16.05 -17.94 -15.75
C GLY A 18 16.76 -17.43 -14.49
N SER A 19 18.09 -17.54 -14.49
CA SER A 19 18.91 -17.02 -13.39
C SER A 19 18.88 -15.48 -13.35
N PRO A 20 18.78 -14.87 -12.15
CA PRO A 20 18.81 -13.41 -12.03
C PRO A 20 20.14 -12.84 -12.55
N PRO A 21 20.13 -11.62 -13.14
CA PRO A 21 21.36 -10.94 -13.58
C PRO A 21 22.31 -10.68 -12.41
N ASP A 22 23.62 -10.74 -12.67
CA ASP A 22 24.66 -10.47 -11.68
C ASP A 22 24.45 -9.11 -10.99
N GLY A 23 24.36 -9.12 -9.66
CA GLY A 23 24.13 -7.92 -8.85
C GLY A 23 22.67 -7.60 -8.52
N THR A 24 21.71 -8.41 -9.00
CA THR A 24 20.29 -8.30 -8.61
C THR A 24 20.04 -9.07 -7.32
N ASP A 25 19.89 -8.38 -6.20
CA ASP A 25 19.53 -9.00 -4.92
C ASP A 25 18.00 -9.16 -4.82
N LEU A 26 17.51 -10.39 -5.02
CA LEU A 26 16.09 -10.73 -4.88
C LEU A 26 15.64 -10.85 -3.42
N SER A 27 16.57 -10.75 -2.45
CA SER A 27 16.27 -10.71 -1.02
C SER A 27 16.12 -9.29 -0.47
N GLU A 28 16.44 -8.27 -1.28
CA GLU A 28 16.27 -6.87 -0.89
C GLU A 28 14.79 -6.46 -1.01
N GLU A 29 14.06 -6.64 0.09
CA GLU A 29 12.64 -6.32 0.18
C GLU A 29 12.40 -4.92 0.75
N GLN A 30 11.91 -3.99 -0.09
CA GLN A 30 11.49 -2.65 0.35
C GLN A 30 10.04 -2.59 0.88
N TYR A 31 9.41 -3.75 1.10
CA TYR A 31 8.00 -3.87 1.51
C TYR A 31 7.68 -3.03 2.75
N VAL A 32 8.58 -3.03 3.76
CA VAL A 32 8.39 -2.28 5.00
C VAL A 32 8.35 -0.77 4.75
N GLY A 33 9.21 -0.26 3.86
CA GLY A 33 9.25 1.17 3.54
C GLY A 33 7.98 1.64 2.84
N TYR A 34 7.52 0.90 1.83
CA TYR A 34 6.30 1.22 1.10
C TYR A 34 5.03 1.12 1.96
N ASP A 35 5.00 0.16 2.89
CA ASP A 35 3.87 -0.01 3.79
C ASP A 35 3.71 1.18 4.76
N ILE A 36 4.82 1.64 5.34
CA ILE A 36 4.84 2.83 6.21
C ILE A 36 4.34 4.05 5.45
N VAL A 37 4.86 4.29 4.23
CA VAL A 37 4.45 5.44 3.42
C VAL A 37 2.96 5.37 3.09
N SER A 38 2.46 4.19 2.73
CA SER A 38 1.04 3.97 2.41
C SER A 38 0.14 4.29 3.60
N CYS A 39 0.53 3.86 4.81
CA CYS A 39 -0.19 4.17 6.04
C CYS A 39 -0.20 5.68 6.35
N VAL A 40 0.93 6.37 6.19
CA VAL A 40 1.02 7.82 6.43
C VAL A 40 0.13 8.60 5.46
N VAL A 41 0.17 8.26 4.17
CA VAL A 41 -0.66 8.92 3.14
C VAL A 41 -2.14 8.67 3.40
N LEU A 42 -2.51 7.45 3.80
CA LEU A 42 -3.89 7.13 4.19
C LEU A 42 -4.35 7.97 5.40
N GLY A 43 -3.49 8.15 6.40
CA GLY A 43 -3.76 9.03 7.55
C GLY A 43 -3.98 10.48 7.15
N LEU A 44 -3.14 11.02 6.24
CA LEU A 44 -3.31 12.37 5.71
C LEU A 44 -4.60 12.51 4.90
N ALA A 45 -4.94 11.51 4.08
CA ALA A 45 -6.19 11.48 3.34
C ALA A 45 -7.41 11.49 4.28
N ALA A 46 -7.38 10.69 5.35
CA ALA A 46 -8.43 10.66 6.35
C ALA A 46 -8.58 12.01 7.06
N ALA A 47 -7.47 12.68 7.41
CA ALA A 47 -7.49 14.01 8.01
C ALA A 47 -8.09 15.07 7.06
N ALA A 48 -7.74 15.03 5.77
CA ALA A 48 -8.30 15.93 4.77
C ALA A 48 -9.82 15.74 4.60
N VAL A 49 -10.29 14.48 4.60
CA VAL A 49 -11.73 14.18 4.56
C VAL A 49 -12.42 14.66 5.83
N ALA A 50 -11.86 14.40 7.01
CA ALA A 50 -12.43 14.88 8.28
C ALA A 50 -12.55 16.41 8.30
N LEU A 51 -11.52 17.13 7.83
CA LEU A 51 -11.56 18.59 7.71
C LEU A 51 -12.64 19.05 6.73
N ARG A 52 -12.85 18.34 5.62
CA ARG A 52 -13.92 18.62 4.66
C ARG A 52 -15.30 18.55 5.33
N PHE A 53 -15.54 17.50 6.11
CA PHE A 53 -16.78 17.37 6.89
C PHE A 53 -16.93 18.46 7.94
N TRP A 54 -15.85 18.79 8.65
CA TRP A 54 -15.84 19.83 9.68
C TRP A 54 -16.26 21.21 9.13
N VAL A 55 -15.65 21.61 8.00
CA VAL A 55 -15.96 22.89 7.34
C VAL A 55 -17.41 22.91 6.87
N ARG A 56 -17.89 21.82 6.26
CA ARG A 56 -19.28 21.75 5.77
C ARG A 56 -20.30 21.75 6.89
N MET A 57 -20.03 21.05 7.99
CA MET A 57 -20.89 21.05 9.18
C MET A 57 -20.97 22.45 9.82
N THR A 58 -19.84 23.17 9.88
CA THR A 58 -19.79 24.57 10.36
C THR A 58 -20.61 25.52 9.49
N ASN A 59 -20.60 25.32 8.17
CA ASN A 59 -21.34 26.16 7.22
C ASN A 59 -22.83 25.80 7.07
N ARG A 60 -23.36 24.81 7.83
CA ARG A 60 -24.73 24.27 7.69
C ARG A 60 -25.14 23.96 6.24
N ALA A 61 -24.16 23.63 5.40
CA ALA A 61 -24.41 23.28 4.02
C ALA A 61 -25.00 21.87 3.94
N SER A 62 -25.97 21.65 3.04
CA SER A 62 -26.53 20.32 2.82
C SER A 62 -25.44 19.35 2.40
N LEU A 63 -25.45 18.14 2.98
CA LEU A 63 -24.54 17.06 2.61
C LEU A 63 -24.75 16.73 1.14
N ALA A 64 -23.80 17.15 0.30
CA ALA A 64 -23.86 16.89 -1.12
C ALA A 64 -23.43 15.44 -1.41
N LEU A 65 -23.89 14.90 -2.53
CA LEU A 65 -23.55 13.55 -3.01
C LEU A 65 -22.02 13.32 -3.09
N ASP A 66 -21.29 14.40 -3.35
CA ASP A 66 -19.82 14.50 -3.35
C ASP A 66 -19.15 14.19 -2.00
N ASP A 67 -19.81 14.41 -0.86
CA ASP A 67 -19.26 14.03 0.46
C ASP A 67 -19.42 12.52 0.74
N PHE A 68 -20.43 11.87 0.16
CA PHE A 68 -20.58 10.42 0.28
C PHE A 68 -19.58 9.67 -0.59
N THR A 69 -19.31 10.17 -1.81
CA THR A 69 -18.33 9.53 -2.71
C THR A 69 -16.91 9.60 -2.15
N ILE A 70 -16.52 10.71 -1.52
CA ILE A 70 -15.18 10.84 -0.90
C ILE A 70 -15.01 9.87 0.29
N LEU A 71 -16.06 9.63 1.09
CA LEU A 71 -16.02 8.64 2.17
C LEU A 71 -15.90 7.21 1.65
N ILE A 72 -16.66 6.87 0.62
CA ILE A 72 -16.59 5.54 -0.01
C ILE A 72 -15.20 5.32 -0.60
N ALA A 73 -14.65 6.32 -1.30
CA ALA A 73 -13.30 6.23 -1.86
C ALA A 73 -12.24 6.02 -0.76
N LEU A 74 -12.35 6.73 0.37
CA LEU A 74 -11.45 6.53 1.52
C LEU A 74 -11.56 5.12 2.10
N MET A 75 -12.78 4.57 2.19
CA MET A 75 -13.01 3.20 2.67
C MET A 75 -12.33 2.17 1.75
N PHE A 76 -12.53 2.27 0.43
CA PHE A 76 -11.87 1.37 -0.52
C PHE A 76 -10.35 1.49 -0.48
N THR A 77 -9.83 2.70 -0.35
CA THR A 77 -8.39 2.93 -0.22
C THR A 77 -7.83 2.31 1.06
N GLY A 78 -8.55 2.44 2.18
CA GLY A 78 -8.18 1.80 3.44
C GLY A 78 -8.22 0.27 3.35
N ALA A 79 -9.21 -0.29 2.66
CA ALA A 79 -9.29 -1.73 2.42
C ALA A 79 -8.10 -2.25 1.59
N LEU A 80 -7.68 -1.51 0.57
CA LEU A 80 -6.51 -1.85 -0.26
C LEU A 80 -5.20 -1.82 0.55
N VAL A 81 -5.01 -0.80 1.40
CA VAL A 81 -3.85 -0.76 2.30
C VAL A 81 -3.88 -1.95 3.26
N ALA A 82 -5.05 -2.25 3.84
CA ALA A 82 -5.19 -3.41 4.73
C ALA A 82 -4.86 -4.73 4.05
N THR A 83 -5.30 -4.97 2.81
CA THR A 83 -4.93 -6.20 2.08
C THR A 83 -3.44 -6.26 1.77
N THR A 84 -2.79 -5.12 1.55
CA THR A 84 -1.35 -5.04 1.31
C THR A 84 -0.56 -5.44 2.57
N VAL A 85 -0.99 -4.95 3.74
CA VAL A 85 -0.39 -5.30 5.05
C VAL A 85 -0.63 -6.78 5.39
N ILE A 86 -1.86 -7.27 5.23
CA ILE A 86 -2.26 -8.64 5.60
C ILE A 86 -1.66 -9.68 4.64
N GLY A 87 -1.53 -9.34 3.35
CA GLY A 87 -1.00 -10.23 2.32
C GLY A 87 0.50 -10.48 2.41
N LYS A 88 1.20 -9.87 3.37
CA LYS A 88 2.63 -10.09 3.60
C LYS A 88 2.88 -11.56 3.95
N PRO A 89 3.61 -12.33 3.12
CA PRO A 89 4.10 -13.64 3.53
C PRO A 89 5.13 -13.45 4.64
N THR A 90 4.96 -14.18 5.74
CA THR A 90 5.88 -14.21 6.90
C THR A 90 7.16 -14.94 6.60
#